data_AF-A0A2D5P7X6-F1
#
_entry.id   AF-A0A2D5P7X6-F1
#
_cell.length_a   1.000
_cell.length_b   1.000
_cell.length_c   1.000
_cell.angle_alpha   90.00
_cell.angle_beta   90.00
_cell.angle_gamma   90.00
#
_symmetry.space_group_name_H-M   'P 1'
#
loop_
_entity.id
_entity.type
_entity.pdbx_description
1 polymer ?
#
loop_
_entity_poly.entity_id
_entity_poly.type
_entity_poly.pdbx_seq_one_letter_code
_entity_poly.pdbx_strand_id
1 'polypeptide(L)'
;MFLVKRDNFNKNLIIKGLITAILLSAFIYLSYFNIEYRFINTILGLLGLYFLITIPRNAIFFAGFITGILWFYWMVISLKYYDLIYLTPLLLLAIGIAYGILFLLFTVHDKTYFRLLAIFAFSFIAPFGFNWMKFELLFIDSYLGTSKVDFALILLSLFLIAKLKRMKILSIIPLLFAFHFPNGTYIDNPNSKIEMPQLNVKQDLKWEKDYQATIFKKNFEYIDNAIYNNKNLVILPETAFPSILNKSEELLAILKNKSYKIDIITGSLYLENEQFYNATYYISNGDVQIAKKLVLVPFGEEIPLPKFFVDLINDIFYNGAQDYSKAKAPSDFVINGQKFRNAICYEATTDEIFENLDDVKYMIATSNNAWFTPSIEPTLQKLLLRYYSKKYNITIFHVVNGSPNFIFRP
;
A
#
# COMPACT_ATOMS: atom_id res chain seq x y z
N MET A 1 43.30 19.44 30.92
CA MET A 1 42.00 20.11 30.66
C MET A 1 41.18 19.29 29.67
N PHE A 2 40.59 18.19 30.15
CA PHE A 2 39.70 17.30 29.41
C PHE A 2 38.26 17.68 29.77
N LEU A 3 37.80 18.85 29.33
CA LEU A 3 36.42 19.28 29.51
C LEU A 3 35.63 19.04 28.23
N VAL A 4 34.88 17.94 28.26
CA VAL A 4 33.49 17.84 27.80
C VAL A 4 33.20 18.39 26.40
N LYS A 5 33.55 17.59 25.38
CA LYS A 5 32.89 17.62 24.05
C LYS A 5 31.61 16.73 24.02
N ARG A 6 30.98 16.52 25.18
CA ARG A 6 29.82 15.60 25.34
C ARG A 6 28.47 16.27 25.09
N ASP A 7 28.33 17.58 25.34
CA ASP A 7 27.01 18.23 25.37
C ASP A 7 26.30 18.33 24.01
N ASN A 8 27.02 18.16 22.89
CA ASN A 8 26.43 18.18 21.54
C ASN A 8 26.44 16.84 20.80
N PHE A 9 26.99 15.77 21.39
CA PHE A 9 27.16 14.50 20.68
C PHE A 9 25.82 13.84 20.34
N ASN A 10 24.93 13.73 21.33
CA ASN A 10 23.59 13.14 21.14
C ASN A 10 22.73 14.00 20.21
N LYS A 11 22.78 15.34 20.37
CA LYS A 11 22.06 16.29 19.50
C LYS A 11 22.47 16.14 18.03
N ASN A 12 23.77 16.08 17.75
CA ASN A 12 24.26 15.93 16.38
C ASN A 12 23.88 14.59 15.74
N LEU A 13 23.81 13.50 16.52
CA LEU A 13 23.37 12.20 16.03
C LEU A 13 21.88 12.20 15.67
N ILE A 14 21.05 12.77 16.54
CA ILE A 14 19.60 12.89 16.30
C ILE A 14 19.34 13.75 15.07
N ILE A 15 20.02 14.89 14.91
CA ILE A 15 19.87 15.76 13.73
C ILE A 15 20.25 15.02 12.44
N LYS A 16 21.36 14.26 12.44
CA LYS A 16 21.75 13.45 11.27
C LYS A 16 20.71 12.39 10.94
N GLY A 17 20.17 11.73 11.97
CA GLY A 17 19.07 10.77 11.81
C GLY A 17 17.82 11.42 11.21
N LEU A 18 17.40 12.56 11.75
CA LEU A 18 16.25 13.34 11.28
C LEU A 18 16.41 13.80 9.83
N ILE A 19 17.55 14.38 9.46
CA ILE A 19 17.81 14.80 8.07
C ILE A 19 17.72 13.60 7.12
N THR A 20 18.32 12.47 7.49
CA THR A 20 18.25 11.24 6.70
C THR A 20 16.81 10.78 6.56
N ALA A 21 16.05 10.77 7.65
CA ALA A 21 14.66 10.33 7.65
C ALA A 21 13.76 11.23 6.78
N ILE A 22 13.94 12.56 6.85
CA ILE A 22 13.21 13.52 6.02
C ILE A 22 13.47 13.22 4.54
N LEU A 23 14.75 13.06 4.15
CA LEU A 23 15.11 12.76 2.76
C LEU A 23 14.56 11.41 2.30
N LEU A 24 14.61 10.38 3.15
CA LEU A 24 14.03 9.07 2.87
C LEU A 24 12.50 9.09 2.75
N SER A 25 11.82 10.11 3.28
CA SER A 25 10.35 10.21 3.30
C SER A 25 9.81 11.28 2.35
N ALA A 26 10.68 12.14 1.81
CA ALA A 26 10.27 13.35 1.09
C ALA A 26 9.34 13.06 -0.10
N PHE A 27 9.58 11.98 -0.85
CA PHE A 27 8.75 11.62 -2.01
C PHE A 27 7.26 11.40 -1.65
N ILE A 28 6.97 10.87 -0.45
CA ILE A 28 5.60 10.64 0.03
C ILE A 28 4.93 11.99 0.28
N TYR A 29 5.58 12.87 1.03
CA TYR A 29 5.01 14.16 1.43
C TYR A 29 4.93 15.14 0.25
N LEU A 30 5.92 15.12 -0.64
CA LEU A 30 5.85 15.88 -1.90
C LEU A 30 4.65 15.43 -2.72
N SER A 31 4.42 14.11 -2.87
CA SER A 31 3.23 13.60 -3.56
C SER A 31 1.92 13.96 -2.82
N TYR A 32 1.91 13.91 -1.48
CA TYR A 32 0.74 14.30 -0.66
C TYR A 32 0.34 15.76 -0.89
N PHE A 33 1.30 16.66 -1.09
CA PHE A 33 1.08 18.06 -1.45
C PHE A 33 0.97 18.31 -2.95
N ASN A 34 0.85 17.27 -3.79
CA ASN A 34 0.79 17.33 -5.25
C ASN A 34 2.02 18.00 -5.92
N ILE A 35 3.20 17.84 -5.32
CA ILE A 35 4.49 18.32 -5.83
C ILE A 35 5.24 17.16 -6.48
N GLU A 36 5.02 16.92 -7.77
CA GLU A 36 5.56 15.75 -8.50
C GLU A 36 6.72 16.12 -9.46
N TYR A 37 7.76 16.79 -8.96
CA TYR A 37 8.94 17.15 -9.75
C TYR A 37 10.00 16.04 -9.78
N ARG A 38 10.20 15.42 -10.94
CA ARG A 38 11.15 14.31 -11.13
C ARG A 38 12.58 14.63 -10.72
N PHE A 39 13.05 15.83 -11.05
CA PHE A 39 14.39 16.28 -10.69
C PHE A 39 14.57 16.35 -9.17
N ILE A 40 13.60 16.93 -8.46
CA ILE A 40 13.64 17.06 -6.99
C ILE A 40 13.63 15.67 -6.35
N ASN A 41 12.69 14.79 -6.74
CA ASN A 41 12.62 13.42 -6.21
C ASN A 41 13.90 12.63 -6.47
N THR A 42 14.51 12.77 -7.66
CA THR A 42 15.79 12.11 -7.99
C THR A 42 16.89 12.53 -7.01
N ILE A 43 17.05 13.84 -6.77
CA ILE A 43 18.08 14.37 -5.88
C ILE A 43 17.82 13.96 -4.43
N LEU A 44 16.59 14.12 -3.94
CA LEU A 44 16.25 13.80 -2.55
C LEU A 44 16.39 12.30 -2.27
N GLY A 45 15.99 11.44 -3.20
CA GLY A 45 16.16 9.99 -3.11
C GLY A 45 17.63 9.58 -3.04
N LEU A 46 18.47 10.12 -3.94
CA LEU A 46 19.92 9.86 -3.94
C LEU A 46 20.59 10.36 -2.65
N LEU A 47 20.23 11.55 -2.16
CA LEU A 47 20.76 12.11 -0.91
C LEU A 47 20.32 11.30 0.31
N GLY A 48 19.06 10.87 0.35
CA GLY A 48 18.52 10.05 1.44
C GLY A 48 19.28 8.72 1.58
N LEU A 49 19.47 8.00 0.47
CA LEU A 49 20.24 6.75 0.46
C LEU A 49 21.73 6.99 0.73
N TYR A 50 22.31 8.06 0.17
CA TYR A 50 23.72 8.40 0.42
C TYR A 50 23.95 8.65 1.91
N PHE A 51 23.07 9.39 2.58
CA PHE A 51 23.17 9.59 4.02
C PHE A 51 22.93 8.30 4.78
N LEU A 52 21.93 7.48 4.44
CA LEU A 52 21.73 6.18 5.08
C LEU A 52 23.01 5.30 5.02
N ILE A 53 23.72 5.31 3.88
CA ILE A 53 24.97 4.58 3.69
C ILE A 53 26.14 5.17 4.52
N THR A 54 26.18 6.49 4.72
CA THR A 54 27.36 7.19 5.26
C THR A 54 27.22 7.71 6.69
N ILE A 55 26.00 7.79 7.24
CA ILE A 55 25.76 8.31 8.58
C ILE A 55 26.44 7.44 9.65
N PRO A 56 26.85 8.03 10.80
CA PRO A 56 27.42 7.27 11.91
C PRO A 56 26.45 6.20 12.40
N ARG A 57 26.96 5.03 12.82
CA ARG A 57 26.16 3.92 13.35
C ARG A 57 25.14 4.36 14.40
N ASN A 58 25.56 5.21 15.33
CA ASN A 58 24.70 5.69 16.43
C ASN A 58 23.54 6.59 15.94
N ALA A 59 23.62 7.15 14.72
CA ALA A 59 22.54 7.94 14.13
C ALA A 59 21.52 7.09 13.35
N ILE A 60 21.84 5.84 13.03
CA ILE A 60 21.00 4.96 12.20
C ILE A 60 19.73 4.54 12.93
N PHE A 61 19.81 4.31 14.24
CA PHE A 61 18.62 4.07 15.05
C PHE A 61 17.64 5.24 14.92
N PHE A 62 18.11 6.47 15.06
CA PHE A 62 17.27 7.66 14.93
C PHE A 62 16.74 7.85 13.50
N ALA A 63 17.55 7.54 12.48
CA ALA A 63 17.08 7.54 11.10
C ALA A 63 15.92 6.55 10.92
N GLY A 64 16.08 5.29 11.33
CA GLY A 64 15.02 4.28 11.24
C GLY A 64 13.80 4.63 12.07
N PHE A 65 14.00 5.11 13.30
CA PHE A 65 12.92 5.52 14.19
C PHE A 65 12.03 6.59 13.57
N ILE A 66 12.66 7.66 13.07
CA ILE A 66 11.93 8.79 12.49
C ILE A 66 11.35 8.41 11.13
N THR A 67 12.08 7.65 10.29
CA THR A 67 11.54 7.16 9.00
C THR A 67 10.31 6.27 9.22
N GLY A 68 10.34 5.36 10.20
CA GLY A 68 9.19 4.52 10.53
C GLY A 68 7.96 5.35 10.90
N ILE A 69 8.12 6.37 11.74
CA ILE A 69 7.03 7.28 12.09
C ILE A 69 6.55 8.07 10.86
N LEU A 70 7.45 8.68 10.09
CA LEU A 70 7.08 9.48 8.92
C LEU A 70 6.35 8.65 7.86
N TRP A 71 6.71 7.39 7.68
CA TRP A 71 6.04 6.51 6.72
C TRP A 71 4.72 5.94 7.24
N PHE A 72 4.59 5.73 8.56
CA PHE A 72 3.52 4.89 9.13
C PHE A 72 2.72 5.51 10.27
N TYR A 73 2.87 6.81 10.57
CA TYR A 73 2.08 7.46 11.62
C TYR A 73 0.57 7.33 11.37
N TRP A 74 0.14 7.22 10.11
CA TRP A 74 -1.26 7.08 9.73
C TRP A 74 -1.92 5.81 10.30
N MET A 75 -1.15 4.78 10.65
CA MET A 75 -1.69 3.54 11.24
C MET A 75 -2.46 3.80 12.52
N VAL A 76 -2.06 4.78 13.33
CA VAL A 76 -2.72 5.08 14.61
C VAL A 76 -4.07 5.80 14.44
N ILE A 77 -4.39 6.26 13.22
CA ILE A 77 -5.65 6.95 12.95
C ILE A 77 -6.84 6.00 13.06
N SER A 78 -6.64 4.71 12.75
CA SER A 78 -7.71 3.71 12.86
C SER A 78 -8.18 3.50 14.31
N LEU A 79 -7.34 3.78 15.31
CA LEU A 79 -7.66 3.62 16.73
C LEU A 79 -8.90 4.42 17.17
N LYS A 80 -9.22 5.50 16.45
CA LYS A 80 -10.42 6.31 16.73
C LYS A 80 -11.73 5.55 16.50
N TYR A 81 -11.71 4.49 15.69
CA TYR A 81 -12.88 3.64 15.43
C TYR A 81 -13.03 2.49 16.42
N TYR A 82 -12.06 2.32 17.32
CA TYR A 82 -12.03 1.28 18.35
C TYR A 82 -12.06 1.87 19.77
N ASP A 83 -12.25 3.19 19.92
CA ASP A 83 -12.12 3.91 21.20
C ASP A 83 -10.75 3.76 21.90
N LEU A 84 -9.69 3.50 21.11
CA LEU A 84 -8.32 3.25 21.57
C LEU A 84 -7.37 4.45 21.35
N ILE A 85 -7.89 5.66 21.15
CA ILE A 85 -7.09 6.85 20.81
C ILE A 85 -5.97 7.12 21.83
N TYR A 86 -6.19 6.82 23.11
CA TYR A 86 -5.21 6.99 24.18
C TYR A 86 -3.92 6.16 23.99
N LEU A 87 -3.96 5.08 23.19
CA LEU A 87 -2.79 4.27 22.84
C LEU A 87 -1.92 4.88 21.72
N THR A 88 -2.36 5.98 21.11
CA THR A 88 -1.65 6.64 19.98
C THR A 88 -0.17 6.90 20.27
N PRO A 89 0.23 7.54 21.40
CA PRO A 89 1.64 7.82 21.66
C PRO A 89 2.47 6.54 21.81
N LEU A 90 1.89 5.51 22.43
CA LEU A 90 2.56 4.22 22.66
C LEU A 90 2.78 3.49 21.33
N LEU A 91 1.78 3.45 20.45
CA LEU A 91 1.89 2.80 19.15
C LEU A 91 2.85 3.53 18.20
N LEU A 92 2.85 4.87 18.18
CA LEU A 92 3.85 5.63 17.42
C LEU A 92 5.28 5.35 17.93
N LEU A 93 5.46 5.28 19.25
CA LEU A 93 6.73 4.92 19.85
C LEU A 93 7.15 3.49 19.46
N ALA A 94 6.22 2.53 19.49
CA ALA A 94 6.46 1.14 19.11
C ALA A 94 6.87 1.02 17.63
N ILE A 95 6.16 1.69 16.72
CA ILE A 95 6.50 1.76 15.29
C ILE A 95 7.91 2.34 15.12
N GLY A 96 8.20 3.46 15.78
CA GLY A 96 9.53 4.08 15.73
C GLY A 96 10.61 3.13 16.24
N ILE A 97 10.43 2.50 17.40
CA ILE A 97 11.42 1.57 17.96
C ILE A 97 11.63 0.37 17.01
N ALA A 98 10.56 -0.20 16.46
CA ALA A 98 10.64 -1.33 15.54
C ALA A 98 11.50 -0.98 14.32
N TYR A 99 11.23 0.13 13.63
CA TYR A 99 12.02 0.55 12.47
C TYR A 99 13.42 1.05 12.84
N GLY A 100 13.60 1.63 14.02
CA GLY A 100 14.91 1.99 14.56
C GLY A 100 15.80 0.75 14.75
N ILE A 101 15.25 -0.32 15.32
CA ILE A 101 15.95 -1.62 15.48
C ILE A 101 16.21 -2.25 14.10
N LEU A 102 15.23 -2.25 13.20
CA LEU A 102 15.41 -2.79 11.84
C LEU A 102 16.55 -2.08 11.10
N PHE A 103 16.66 -0.76 11.20
CA PHE A 103 17.74 -0.01 10.54
C PHE A 103 19.10 -0.30 11.19
N LEU A 104 19.16 -0.56 12.50
CA LEU A 104 20.41 -0.98 13.14
C LEU A 104 20.97 -2.27 12.52
N LEU A 105 20.12 -3.14 11.96
CA LEU A 105 20.55 -4.35 11.26
C LEU A 105 21.45 -4.02 10.05
N PHE A 106 21.32 -2.84 9.45
CA PHE A 106 22.23 -2.38 8.38
C PHE A 106 23.67 -2.18 8.87
N THR A 107 23.90 -2.22 10.18
CA THR A 107 25.20 -2.00 10.82
C THR A 107 25.60 -3.07 11.83
N VAL A 108 25.05 -4.27 11.72
CA VAL A 108 25.57 -5.43 12.47
C VAL A 108 27.07 -5.55 12.25
N HIS A 109 27.50 -5.43 10.99
CA HIS A 109 28.90 -5.26 10.65
C HIS A 109 29.15 -3.82 10.21
N ASP A 110 29.99 -3.07 10.94
CA ASP A 110 30.23 -1.64 10.71
C ASP A 110 31.21 -1.41 9.54
N LYS A 111 30.83 -1.92 8.37
CA LYS A 111 31.51 -1.70 7.09
C LYS A 111 30.49 -1.23 6.06
N THR A 112 30.89 -0.25 5.26
CA THR A 112 30.01 0.37 4.26
C THR A 112 29.52 -0.63 3.19
N TYR A 113 30.35 -1.61 2.80
CA TYR A 113 29.93 -2.63 1.84
C TYR A 113 28.84 -3.55 2.41
N PHE A 114 28.96 -3.94 3.69
CA PHE A 114 27.93 -4.72 4.37
C PHE A 114 26.63 -3.93 4.46
N ARG A 115 26.72 -2.64 4.83
CA ARG A 115 25.57 -1.74 4.90
C ARG A 115 24.82 -1.65 3.57
N LEU A 116 25.54 -1.56 2.45
CA LEU A 116 24.95 -1.59 1.11
C LEU A 116 24.18 -2.90 0.87
N LEU A 117 24.82 -4.04 1.14
CA LEU A 117 24.19 -5.35 0.96
C LEU A 117 22.97 -5.53 1.87
N ALA A 118 23.03 -5.03 3.10
CA ALA A 118 21.92 -5.08 4.04
C ALA A 118 20.74 -4.20 3.61
N ILE A 119 20.99 -2.98 3.09
CA ILE A 119 19.94 -2.12 2.52
C ILE A 119 19.31 -2.78 1.28
N PHE A 120 20.12 -3.41 0.42
CA PHE A 120 19.61 -4.13 -0.73
C PHE A 120 18.77 -5.35 -0.32
N ALA A 121 19.26 -6.16 0.63
CA ALA A 121 18.56 -7.30 1.18
C ALA A 121 17.23 -6.91 1.86
N PHE A 122 17.20 -5.75 2.52
CA PHE A 122 15.98 -5.20 3.13
C PHE A 122 14.85 -5.02 2.12
N SER A 123 15.17 -4.77 0.84
CA SER A 123 14.16 -4.62 -0.20
C SER A 123 13.37 -5.91 -0.50
N PHE A 124 13.86 -7.07 -0.07
CA PHE A 124 13.23 -8.38 -0.29
C PHE A 124 12.44 -8.90 0.92
N ILE A 125 12.50 -8.20 2.06
CA ILE A 125 11.80 -8.62 3.28
C ILE A 125 10.54 -7.79 3.50
N ALA A 126 9.55 -8.40 4.14
CA ALA A 126 8.36 -7.74 4.65
C ALA A 126 8.36 -7.88 6.18
N PRO A 127 8.96 -6.93 6.92
CA PRO A 127 8.99 -6.99 8.38
C PRO A 127 7.56 -7.12 8.92
N PHE A 128 7.31 -8.12 9.77
CA PHE A 128 5.99 -8.39 10.36
C PHE A 128 4.87 -8.66 9.34
N GLY A 129 5.21 -9.16 8.15
CA GLY A 129 4.24 -9.37 7.05
C GLY A 129 3.80 -8.07 6.37
N PHE A 130 4.38 -6.93 6.75
CA PHE A 130 4.04 -5.61 6.24
C PHE A 130 5.12 -5.08 5.30
N ASN A 131 4.77 -4.89 4.03
CA ASN A 131 5.75 -4.69 2.95
C ASN A 131 5.78 -3.26 2.36
N TRP A 132 5.20 -2.27 3.03
CA TRP A 132 5.09 -0.91 2.48
C TRP A 132 6.39 -0.11 2.54
N MET A 133 7.38 -0.50 3.37
CA MET A 133 8.69 0.17 3.37
C MET A 133 9.61 -0.35 2.25
N LYS A 134 9.39 0.13 1.02
CA LYS A 134 10.21 -0.19 -0.15
C LYS A 134 11.07 1.00 -0.56
N PHE A 135 12.40 0.89 -0.47
CA PHE A 135 13.30 1.98 -0.82
C PHE A 135 13.34 2.30 -2.33
N GLU A 136 12.83 1.43 -3.17
CA GLU A 136 12.64 1.71 -4.60
C GLU A 136 11.59 2.79 -4.84
N LEU A 137 10.65 2.98 -3.90
CA LEU A 137 9.63 4.03 -4.02
C LEU A 137 10.23 5.44 -3.99
N LEU A 138 11.44 5.64 -3.44
CA LEU A 138 12.13 6.93 -3.52
C LEU A 138 12.31 7.40 -4.97
N PHE A 139 12.27 6.46 -5.93
CA PHE A 139 12.51 6.71 -7.34
C PHE A 139 11.26 6.59 -8.23
N ILE A 140 10.07 6.33 -7.67
CA ILE A 140 8.83 6.09 -8.44
C ILE A 140 8.46 7.25 -9.38
N ASP A 141 8.73 8.47 -8.93
CA ASP A 141 8.57 9.74 -9.63
C ASP A 141 9.91 10.43 -9.85
N SER A 142 10.92 9.69 -10.29
CA SER A 142 12.26 10.19 -10.56
C SER A 142 12.70 9.87 -12.00
N TYR A 143 13.93 10.22 -12.35
CA TYR A 143 14.55 9.77 -13.62
C TYR A 143 15.25 8.41 -13.51
N LEU A 144 15.22 7.77 -12.34
CA LEU A 144 15.83 6.49 -12.08
C LEU A 144 14.75 5.40 -12.01
N GLY A 145 15.09 4.19 -12.44
CA GLY A 145 14.19 3.05 -12.40
C GLY A 145 13.94 2.53 -10.99
N THR A 146 12.84 1.79 -10.83
CA THR A 146 12.42 1.18 -9.56
C THR A 146 12.60 -0.34 -9.53
N SER A 147 13.24 -0.94 -10.55
CA SER A 147 13.52 -2.37 -10.55
C SER A 147 14.58 -2.72 -9.50
N LYS A 148 14.66 -4.00 -9.13
CA LYS A 148 15.72 -4.48 -8.23
C LYS A 148 17.12 -4.25 -8.79
N VAL A 149 17.27 -4.34 -10.12
CA VAL A 149 18.54 -4.10 -10.81
C VAL A 149 18.91 -2.62 -10.75
N ASP A 150 17.96 -1.73 -11.04
CA ASP A 150 18.17 -0.27 -10.93
C ASP A 150 18.56 0.11 -9.52
N PHE A 151 17.84 -0.41 -8.52
CA PHE A 151 18.14 -0.15 -7.12
C PHE A 151 19.55 -0.62 -6.72
N ALA A 152 19.98 -1.80 -7.18
CA ALA A 152 21.35 -2.28 -6.97
C ALA A 152 22.41 -1.37 -7.62
N LEU A 153 22.15 -0.90 -8.85
CA LEU A 153 23.03 0.02 -9.58
C LEU A 153 23.12 1.40 -8.89
N ILE A 154 22.01 1.91 -8.37
CA ILE A 154 21.97 3.16 -7.59
C ILE A 154 22.80 3.00 -6.32
N LEU A 155 22.59 1.92 -5.56
CA LEU A 155 23.37 1.65 -4.35
C LEU A 155 24.87 1.54 -4.67
N LEU A 156 25.24 0.83 -5.74
CA LEU A 156 26.62 0.72 -6.20
C LEU A 156 27.21 2.10 -6.55
N SER A 157 26.48 2.93 -7.29
CA SER A 157 26.87 4.30 -7.60
C SER A 157 27.18 5.10 -6.33
N LEU A 158 26.27 5.08 -5.35
CA LEU A 158 26.42 5.79 -4.09
C LEU A 158 27.60 5.25 -3.25
N PHE A 159 27.85 3.94 -3.28
CA PHE A 159 29.01 3.35 -2.64
C PHE A 159 30.34 3.82 -3.27
N LEU A 160 30.41 3.85 -4.60
CA LEU A 160 31.59 4.35 -5.32
C LEU A 160 31.84 5.82 -4.99
N ILE A 161 30.79 6.64 -4.94
CA ILE A 161 30.90 8.07 -4.56
C ILE A 161 31.44 8.24 -3.14
N ALA A 162 31.06 7.35 -2.21
CA ALA A 162 31.47 7.38 -0.82
C ALA A 162 32.91 6.86 -0.59
N LYS A 163 33.38 5.93 -1.43
CA LYS A 163 34.69 5.26 -1.24
C LYS A 163 35.81 5.78 -2.13
N LEU A 164 35.52 6.16 -3.38
CA LEU A 164 36.54 6.64 -4.30
C LEU A 164 36.97 8.06 -3.91
N LYS A 165 38.29 8.28 -3.82
CA LYS A 165 38.84 9.61 -3.50
C LYS A 165 39.04 10.48 -4.75
N ARG A 166 39.74 9.94 -5.77
CA ARG A 166 40.08 10.67 -7.01
C ARG A 166 39.14 10.34 -8.18
N MET A 167 38.73 9.08 -8.32
CA MET A 167 37.93 8.60 -9.46
C MET A 167 36.42 8.64 -9.20
N LYS A 168 35.91 9.65 -8.49
CA LYS A 168 34.47 9.74 -8.16
C LYS A 168 33.58 9.79 -9.40
N ILE A 169 34.10 10.32 -10.51
CA ILE A 169 33.38 10.35 -11.80
C ILE A 169 32.90 8.95 -12.25
N LEU A 170 33.60 7.88 -11.86
CA LEU A 170 33.20 6.51 -12.17
C LEU A 170 31.89 6.09 -11.49
N SER A 171 31.45 6.78 -10.43
CA SER A 171 30.15 6.52 -9.81
C SER A 171 28.98 6.84 -10.74
N ILE A 172 29.19 7.65 -11.77
CA ILE A 172 28.13 7.99 -12.74
C ILE A 172 27.79 6.78 -13.61
N ILE A 173 28.74 5.88 -13.86
CA ILE A 173 28.56 4.76 -14.80
C ILE A 173 27.38 3.86 -14.39
N PRO A 174 27.29 3.31 -13.15
CA PRO A 174 26.11 2.53 -12.76
C PRO A 174 24.81 3.33 -12.81
N LEU A 175 24.87 4.63 -12.49
CA LEU A 175 23.69 5.50 -12.49
C LEU A 175 23.12 5.71 -13.89
N LEU A 176 23.96 5.76 -14.92
CA LEU A 176 23.53 5.84 -16.32
C LEU A 176 22.72 4.62 -16.75
N PHE A 177 23.06 3.42 -16.23
CA PHE A 177 22.30 2.20 -16.51
C PHE A 177 20.99 2.12 -15.74
N ALA A 178 20.88 2.79 -14.59
CA ALA A 178 19.62 2.91 -13.84
C ALA A 178 18.71 4.03 -14.38
N PHE A 179 19.23 4.89 -15.26
CA PHE A 179 18.49 6.02 -15.81
C PHE A 179 17.42 5.53 -16.78
N HIS A 180 16.18 5.93 -16.53
CA HIS A 180 15.03 5.54 -17.33
C HIS A 180 14.34 6.78 -17.89
N PHE A 181 14.22 6.82 -19.22
CA PHE A 181 13.20 7.65 -19.84
C PHE A 181 11.86 6.92 -19.73
N PRO A 182 10.75 7.64 -19.46
CA PRO A 182 9.44 7.02 -19.47
C PRO A 182 9.12 6.60 -20.89
N ASN A 183 9.38 5.33 -21.19
CA ASN A 183 8.81 4.69 -22.37
C ASN A 183 7.42 4.25 -21.92
N GLY A 184 6.39 4.95 -22.39
CA GLY A 184 5.01 4.59 -22.05
C GLY A 184 4.70 3.22 -22.62
N THR A 185 4.73 2.18 -21.79
CA THR A 185 4.20 0.87 -22.16
C THR A 185 2.70 0.99 -22.26
N TYR A 186 2.19 0.95 -23.49
CA TYR A 186 0.76 1.09 -23.75
C TYR A 186 0.08 -0.26 -23.61
N ILE A 187 -0.68 -0.43 -22.52
CA ILE A 187 -1.71 -1.46 -22.45
C ILE A 187 -2.99 -0.81 -22.95
N ASP A 188 -3.60 -1.40 -23.98
CA ASP A 188 -4.88 -0.94 -24.52
C ASP A 188 -5.94 -0.89 -23.41
N ASN A 189 -6.85 0.08 -23.49
CA ASN A 189 -7.98 0.09 -22.58
C ASN A 189 -8.82 -1.19 -22.77
N PRO A 190 -9.42 -1.73 -21.70
CA PRO A 190 -10.27 -2.90 -21.84
C PRO A 190 -11.48 -2.58 -22.72
N ASN A 191 -12.06 -3.64 -23.30
CA ASN A 191 -13.26 -3.56 -24.15
C ASN A 191 -14.49 -3.03 -23.39
N SER A 192 -14.45 -3.06 -22.05
CA SER A 192 -15.50 -2.59 -21.16
C SER A 192 -15.45 -1.06 -20.97
N LYS A 193 -16.59 -0.38 -21.14
CA LYS A 193 -16.78 0.99 -20.66
C LYS A 193 -17.04 0.96 -19.16
N ILE A 194 -15.99 1.21 -18.38
CA ILE A 194 -16.02 1.10 -16.91
C ILE A 194 -16.52 2.40 -16.27
N GLU A 195 -17.42 2.27 -15.30
CA GLU A 195 -17.82 3.32 -14.36
C GLU A 195 -17.21 3.06 -12.99
N MET A 196 -16.54 4.08 -12.44
CA MET A 196 -15.87 4.05 -11.14
C MET A 196 -16.40 5.21 -10.29
N PRO A 197 -17.59 5.08 -9.67
CA PRO A 197 -18.18 6.14 -8.87
C PRO A 197 -17.29 6.51 -7.68
N GLN A 198 -17.27 7.80 -7.33
CA GLN A 198 -16.55 8.30 -6.17
C GLN A 198 -17.42 8.17 -4.92
N LEU A 199 -16.99 7.36 -3.96
CA LEU A 199 -17.66 7.20 -2.67
C LEU A 199 -16.89 7.91 -1.56
N ASN A 200 -17.63 8.47 -0.60
CA ASN A 200 -17.09 9.13 0.58
C ASN A 200 -17.97 8.85 1.81
N VAL A 201 -18.29 7.57 2.01
CA VAL A 201 -18.99 7.09 3.20
C VAL A 201 -18.00 7.13 4.36
N LYS A 202 -18.35 7.86 5.43
CA LYS A 202 -17.52 7.91 6.63
C LYS A 202 -17.50 6.55 7.32
N GLN A 203 -16.34 6.19 7.86
CA GLN A 203 -16.10 4.85 8.41
C GLN A 203 -16.92 4.56 9.67
N ASP A 204 -17.18 5.56 10.52
CA ASP A 204 -18.06 5.49 11.69
C ASP A 204 -19.52 5.17 11.30
N LEU A 205 -19.99 5.67 10.16
CA LEU A 205 -21.35 5.41 9.67
C LEU A 205 -21.49 4.09 8.88
N LYS A 206 -20.38 3.43 8.54
CA LYS A 206 -20.38 2.32 7.56
C LYS A 206 -21.14 1.09 8.07
N TRP A 207 -21.09 0.83 9.37
CA TRP A 207 -21.71 -0.33 10.01
C TRP A 207 -22.93 0.03 10.87
N GLU A 208 -23.33 1.30 10.87
CA GLU A 208 -24.50 1.78 11.59
C GLU A 208 -25.79 1.27 10.94
N LYS A 209 -26.61 0.55 11.73
CA LYS A 209 -27.84 -0.10 11.22
C LYS A 209 -28.78 0.89 10.55
N ASP A 210 -28.98 2.06 11.17
CA ASP A 210 -29.89 3.09 10.67
C ASP A 210 -29.37 3.77 9.39
N TYR A 211 -28.05 3.73 9.16
CA TYR A 211 -27.42 4.33 7.98
C TYR A 211 -27.30 3.36 6.79
N GLN A 212 -27.43 2.05 7.04
CA GLN A 212 -27.27 1.01 6.03
C GLN A 212 -28.21 1.20 4.82
N ALA A 213 -29.50 1.49 5.05
CA ALA A 213 -30.45 1.75 3.98
C ALA A 213 -30.05 2.95 3.10
N THR A 214 -29.45 3.98 3.70
CA THR A 214 -28.92 5.14 2.97
C THR A 214 -27.73 4.76 2.09
N ILE A 215 -26.81 3.93 2.60
CA ILE A 215 -25.67 3.42 1.85
C ILE A 215 -26.17 2.60 0.65
N PHE A 216 -27.08 1.66 0.87
CA PHE A 216 -27.62 0.79 -0.18
C PHE A 216 -28.31 1.59 -1.28
N LYS A 217 -29.17 2.55 -0.89
CA LYS A 217 -29.85 3.44 -1.84
C LYS A 217 -28.84 4.18 -2.73
N LYS A 218 -27.80 4.78 -2.15
CA LYS A 218 -26.75 5.48 -2.91
C LYS A 218 -25.98 4.55 -3.85
N ASN A 219 -25.66 3.33 -3.40
CA ASN A 219 -25.00 2.35 -4.26
C ASN A 219 -25.86 1.97 -5.47
N PHE A 220 -27.16 1.80 -5.27
CA PHE A 220 -28.09 1.55 -6.38
C PHE A 220 -28.18 2.75 -7.32
N GLU A 221 -28.21 3.97 -6.80
CA GLU A 221 -28.16 5.19 -7.62
C GLU A 221 -26.90 5.23 -8.49
N TYR A 222 -25.73 4.83 -7.97
CA TYR A 222 -24.51 4.75 -8.78
C TYR A 222 -24.62 3.70 -9.90
N ILE A 223 -25.21 2.54 -9.62
CA ILE A 223 -25.45 1.50 -10.63
C ILE A 223 -26.43 2.00 -11.70
N ASP A 224 -27.52 2.64 -11.29
CA ASP A 224 -28.55 3.16 -12.19
C ASP A 224 -28.02 4.29 -13.07
N ASN A 225 -27.18 5.17 -12.51
CA ASN A 225 -26.49 6.20 -13.28
C ASN A 225 -25.50 5.61 -14.30
N ALA A 226 -24.80 4.52 -13.96
CA ALA A 226 -23.93 3.82 -14.89
C ALA A 226 -24.72 3.21 -16.07
N ILE A 227 -25.87 2.60 -15.78
CA ILE A 227 -26.80 2.07 -16.80
C ILE A 227 -27.29 3.21 -17.71
N TYR A 228 -27.77 4.31 -17.11
CA TYR A 228 -28.25 5.48 -17.86
C TYR A 228 -27.18 6.06 -18.79
N ASN A 229 -25.93 6.07 -18.35
CA ASN A 229 -24.78 6.54 -19.11
C ASN A 229 -24.21 5.51 -20.12
N ASN A 230 -24.95 4.42 -20.39
CA ASN A 230 -24.57 3.35 -21.32
C ASN A 230 -23.17 2.76 -21.04
N LYS A 231 -22.88 2.53 -19.75
CA LYS A 231 -21.67 1.84 -19.29
C LYS A 231 -21.88 0.33 -19.32
N ASN A 232 -20.80 -0.41 -19.51
CA ASN A 232 -20.84 -1.87 -19.61
C ASN A 232 -20.50 -2.54 -18.26
N LEU A 233 -19.74 -1.85 -17.40
CA LEU A 233 -19.31 -2.35 -16.10
C LEU A 233 -19.36 -1.20 -15.09
N VAL A 234 -19.90 -1.44 -13.90
CA VAL A 234 -19.75 -0.56 -12.74
C VAL A 234 -18.95 -1.27 -11.65
N ILE A 235 -17.93 -0.60 -11.12
CA ILE A 235 -17.10 -1.12 -10.04
C ILE A 235 -17.37 -0.27 -8.79
N LEU A 236 -17.85 -0.90 -7.73
CA LEU A 236 -18.03 -0.29 -6.41
C LEU A 236 -16.87 -0.69 -5.48
N PRO A 237 -16.48 0.16 -4.52
CA PRO A 237 -15.32 -0.08 -3.66
C PRO A 237 -15.55 -1.21 -2.63
N GLU A 238 -14.51 -1.47 -1.84
CA GLU A 238 -14.50 -2.48 -0.79
C GLU A 238 -15.64 -2.25 0.23
N THR A 239 -16.37 -3.33 0.50
CA THR A 239 -17.53 -3.32 1.41
C THR A 239 -18.49 -2.17 1.09
N ALA A 240 -18.80 -1.97 -0.20
CA ALA A 240 -19.79 -1.00 -0.63
C ALA A 240 -21.16 -1.33 -0.04
N PHE A 241 -21.54 -2.61 0.00
CA PHE A 241 -22.71 -3.08 0.74
C PHE A 241 -22.25 -3.69 2.08
N PRO A 242 -22.32 -2.94 3.20
CA PRO A 242 -21.96 -3.42 4.55
C PRO A 242 -22.99 -4.42 5.08
N SER A 243 -23.02 -5.62 4.49
CA SER A 243 -23.85 -6.75 4.88
C SER A 243 -23.16 -8.06 4.50
N ILE A 244 -23.76 -9.19 4.88
CA ILE A 244 -23.36 -10.52 4.39
C ILE A 244 -24.18 -10.80 3.13
N LEU A 245 -23.66 -10.39 1.97
CA LEU A 245 -24.47 -10.30 0.75
C LEU A 245 -25.05 -11.64 0.31
N ASN A 246 -24.32 -12.75 0.46
CA ASN A 246 -24.82 -14.09 0.13
C ASN A 246 -25.92 -14.61 1.07
N LYS A 247 -26.22 -13.91 2.18
CA LYS A 247 -27.34 -14.18 3.09
C LYS A 247 -28.48 -13.17 2.94
N SER A 248 -28.29 -12.11 2.15
CA SER A 248 -29.30 -11.08 1.88
C SER A 248 -30.00 -11.36 0.55
N GLU A 249 -30.98 -12.27 0.54
CA GLU A 249 -31.67 -12.71 -0.68
C GLU A 249 -32.28 -11.55 -1.48
N GLU A 250 -32.97 -10.63 -0.81
CA GLU A 250 -33.60 -9.46 -1.43
C GLU A 250 -32.56 -8.55 -2.11
N LEU A 251 -31.49 -8.21 -1.39
CA LEU A 251 -30.41 -7.37 -1.90
C LEU A 251 -29.72 -8.02 -3.10
N LEU A 252 -29.43 -9.32 -3.02
CA LEU A 252 -28.80 -10.06 -4.11
C LEU A 252 -29.73 -10.17 -5.32
N ALA A 253 -31.04 -10.35 -5.11
CA ALA A 253 -32.04 -10.39 -6.18
C ALA A 253 -32.11 -9.05 -6.93
N ILE A 254 -32.06 -7.92 -6.22
CA ILE A 254 -32.01 -6.58 -6.84
C ILE A 254 -30.75 -6.42 -7.70
N LEU A 255 -29.59 -6.81 -7.17
CA LEU A 255 -28.32 -6.74 -7.90
C LEU A 255 -28.32 -7.65 -9.14
N LYS A 256 -28.81 -8.88 -9.02
CA LYS A 256 -28.98 -9.80 -10.16
C LYS A 256 -29.90 -9.20 -11.24
N ASN A 257 -31.03 -8.60 -10.85
CA ASN A 257 -31.93 -7.97 -11.81
C ASN A 257 -31.25 -6.80 -12.55
N LYS A 258 -30.56 -5.92 -11.82
CA LYS A 258 -29.77 -4.84 -12.44
C LYS A 258 -28.66 -5.38 -13.35
N SER A 259 -28.09 -6.54 -13.02
CA SER A 259 -26.98 -7.13 -13.78
C SER A 259 -27.32 -7.58 -15.20
N TYR A 260 -28.61 -7.70 -15.55
CA TYR A 260 -29.04 -7.92 -16.94
C TYR A 260 -28.82 -6.70 -17.83
N LYS A 261 -28.60 -5.52 -17.25
CA LYS A 261 -28.38 -4.26 -17.98
C LYS A 261 -26.93 -3.78 -17.94
N ILE A 262 -26.15 -4.25 -16.96
CA ILE A 262 -24.76 -3.83 -16.72
C ILE A 262 -24.03 -4.90 -15.91
N ASP A 263 -22.74 -5.10 -16.15
CA ASP A 263 -21.93 -5.90 -15.24
C ASP A 263 -21.67 -5.13 -13.93
N ILE A 264 -21.75 -5.81 -12.78
CA ILE A 264 -21.59 -5.18 -11.47
C ILE A 264 -20.44 -5.86 -10.74
N ILE A 265 -19.47 -5.08 -10.29
CA ILE A 265 -18.47 -5.49 -9.31
C ILE A 265 -18.72 -4.72 -8.02
N THR A 266 -18.84 -5.43 -6.90
CA THR A 266 -19.09 -4.80 -5.61
C THR A 266 -18.48 -5.57 -4.44
N GLY A 267 -17.93 -4.84 -3.47
CA GLY A 267 -17.40 -5.42 -2.23
C GLY A 267 -18.49 -5.62 -1.17
N SER A 268 -18.46 -6.76 -0.49
CA SER A 268 -19.33 -7.08 0.65
C SER A 268 -18.76 -8.24 1.47
N LEU A 269 -19.37 -8.59 2.60
CA LEU A 269 -18.98 -9.79 3.34
C LEU A 269 -19.57 -11.04 2.67
N TYR A 270 -18.85 -12.16 2.79
CA TYR A 270 -19.30 -13.48 2.38
C TYR A 270 -19.19 -14.45 3.55
N LEU A 271 -20.25 -15.22 3.79
CA LEU A 271 -20.30 -16.23 4.86
C LEU A 271 -20.40 -17.64 4.27
N GLU A 272 -19.43 -18.49 4.57
CA GLU A 272 -19.38 -19.89 4.14
C GLU A 272 -18.78 -20.73 5.26
N ASN A 273 -19.43 -21.84 5.62
CA ASN A 273 -18.98 -22.76 6.68
C ASN A 273 -18.64 -22.03 8.00
N GLU A 274 -19.50 -21.09 8.42
CA GLU A 274 -19.32 -20.26 9.63
C GLU A 274 -18.06 -19.35 9.61
N GLN A 275 -17.41 -19.21 8.46
CA GLN A 275 -16.27 -18.33 8.27
C GLN A 275 -16.67 -17.08 7.47
N PHE A 276 -16.24 -15.92 7.97
CA PHE A 276 -16.42 -14.64 7.29
C PHE A 276 -15.24 -14.36 6.37
N TYR A 277 -15.55 -13.85 5.18
CA TYR A 277 -14.59 -13.40 4.20
C TYR A 277 -14.91 -11.97 3.76
N ASN A 278 -13.88 -11.16 3.59
CA ASN A 278 -13.96 -9.95 2.79
C ASN A 278 -13.94 -10.37 1.31
N ALA A 279 -14.97 -10.01 0.55
CA ALA A 279 -15.18 -10.55 -0.79
C ALA A 279 -15.61 -9.49 -1.80
N THR A 280 -15.17 -9.71 -3.03
CA THR A 280 -15.69 -9.03 -4.22
C THR A 280 -16.68 -9.95 -4.92
N TYR A 281 -17.87 -9.42 -5.22
CA TYR A 281 -18.88 -10.08 -6.04
C TYR A 281 -18.82 -9.51 -7.44
N TYR A 282 -18.69 -10.39 -8.44
CA TYR A 282 -18.92 -10.08 -9.84
C TYR A 282 -20.28 -10.65 -10.24
N ILE A 283 -21.19 -9.78 -10.68
CA ILE A 283 -22.56 -10.13 -11.01
C ILE A 283 -22.83 -9.69 -12.45
N SER A 284 -23.14 -10.65 -13.33
CA SER A 284 -23.37 -10.42 -14.76
C SER A 284 -24.49 -11.33 -15.24
N ASN A 285 -25.48 -10.76 -15.94
CA ASN A 285 -26.59 -11.52 -16.54
C ASN A 285 -27.29 -12.49 -15.55
N GLY A 286 -27.40 -12.08 -14.27
CA GLY A 286 -28.00 -12.88 -13.19
C GLY A 286 -27.05 -13.88 -12.52
N ASP A 287 -25.89 -14.17 -13.12
CA ASP A 287 -24.86 -15.04 -12.56
C ASP A 287 -23.99 -14.30 -11.55
N VAL A 288 -23.50 -15.02 -10.54
CA VAL A 288 -22.69 -14.45 -9.45
C VAL A 288 -21.40 -15.26 -9.31
N GLN A 289 -20.28 -14.56 -9.40
CA GLN A 289 -18.94 -15.07 -9.10
C GLN A 289 -18.38 -14.32 -7.89
N ILE A 290 -17.58 -15.00 -7.07
CA ILE A 290 -17.11 -14.48 -5.79
C ILE A 290 -15.59 -14.65 -5.73
N ALA A 291 -14.89 -13.55 -5.49
CA ALA A 291 -13.47 -13.54 -5.17
C ALA A 291 -13.30 -13.20 -3.69
N LYS A 292 -12.67 -14.10 -2.93
CA LYS A 292 -12.36 -13.91 -1.51
C LYS A 292 -10.97 -13.27 -1.40
N LYS A 293 -10.78 -12.38 -0.41
CA LYS A 293 -9.49 -11.76 -0.13
C LYS A 293 -8.42 -12.82 0.13
N LEU A 294 -7.26 -12.66 -0.51
CA LEU A 294 -6.11 -13.57 -0.41
C LEU A 294 -5.15 -13.13 0.69
N VAL A 295 -4.78 -11.84 0.70
CA VAL A 295 -3.81 -11.31 1.66
C VAL A 295 -4.50 -10.36 2.64
N LEU A 296 -4.55 -10.78 3.91
CA LEU A 296 -5.16 -10.01 4.98
C LEU A 296 -4.20 -8.91 5.47
N VAL A 297 -4.77 -7.83 5.99
CA VAL A 297 -4.00 -6.73 6.57
C VAL A 297 -3.38 -7.18 7.91
N PRO A 298 -2.04 -7.16 8.07
CA PRO A 298 -1.41 -7.45 9.35
C PRO A 298 -1.88 -6.47 10.44
N PHE A 299 -2.21 -6.99 11.62
CA PHE A 299 -2.74 -6.28 12.79
C PHE A 299 -4.08 -5.56 12.57
N GLY A 300 -4.73 -5.73 11.41
CA GLY A 300 -6.05 -5.18 11.11
C GLY A 300 -7.09 -6.27 10.87
N GLU A 301 -6.75 -7.29 10.08
CA GLU A 301 -7.62 -8.42 9.71
C GLU A 301 -7.03 -9.77 10.14
N GLU A 302 -5.71 -9.87 10.30
CA GLU A 302 -5.02 -11.00 10.91
C GLU A 302 -3.93 -10.49 11.86
N ILE A 303 -3.70 -11.15 12.98
CA ILE A 303 -2.57 -10.85 13.86
C ILE A 303 -1.41 -11.80 13.50
N PRO A 304 -0.27 -11.30 12.98
CA PRO A 304 0.85 -12.14 12.54
C PRO A 304 1.73 -12.59 13.72
N LEU A 305 1.12 -13.08 14.80
CA LEU A 305 1.77 -13.58 16.00
C LEU A 305 1.31 -15.01 16.31
N PRO A 306 2.05 -15.77 17.13
CA PRO A 306 1.59 -17.07 17.60
C PRO A 306 0.20 -16.98 18.26
N LYS A 307 -0.66 -17.97 18.03
CA LYS A 307 -2.08 -17.98 18.42
C LYS A 307 -2.36 -17.49 19.85
N PHE A 308 -1.51 -17.85 20.81
CA PHE A 308 -1.63 -17.37 22.20
C PHE A 308 -1.67 -15.83 22.33
N PHE A 309 -0.83 -15.12 21.58
CA PHE A 309 -0.82 -13.65 21.57
C PHE A 309 -2.01 -13.08 20.79
N VAL A 310 -2.47 -13.79 19.75
CA VAL A 310 -3.66 -13.41 18.97
C VAL A 310 -4.90 -13.43 19.85
N ASP A 311 -5.15 -14.55 20.54
CA ASP A 311 -6.30 -14.74 21.42
C ASP A 311 -6.28 -13.68 22.54
N LEU A 312 -5.12 -13.44 23.17
CA LEU A 312 -4.95 -12.40 24.19
C LEU A 312 -5.25 -10.99 23.66
N ILE A 313 -4.81 -10.65 22.45
CA ILE A 313 -5.05 -9.32 21.86
C ILE A 313 -6.52 -9.17 21.44
N ASN A 314 -7.11 -10.18 20.82
CA ASN A 314 -8.50 -10.15 20.38
C ASN A 314 -9.47 -10.05 21.57
N ASP A 315 -9.19 -10.75 22.67
CA ASP A 315 -10.00 -10.69 23.88
C ASP A 315 -9.88 -9.34 24.61
N ILE A 316 -8.69 -8.73 24.63
CA ILE A 316 -8.45 -7.48 25.36
C ILE A 316 -8.83 -6.23 24.56
N PHE A 317 -8.57 -6.22 23.25
CA PHE A 317 -8.64 -5.00 22.43
C PHE A 317 -9.73 -5.03 21.35
N TYR A 318 -10.25 -6.21 20.97
CA TYR A 318 -11.21 -6.36 19.87
C TYR A 318 -12.50 -7.10 20.27
N ASN A 319 -12.81 -7.17 21.57
CA ASN A 319 -14.03 -7.78 22.12
C ASN A 319 -14.31 -9.22 21.61
N GLY A 320 -13.26 -10.02 21.37
CA GLY A 320 -13.39 -11.40 20.91
C GLY A 320 -13.84 -11.55 19.45
N ALA A 321 -13.61 -10.52 18.60
CA ALA A 321 -13.91 -10.60 17.17
C ALA A 321 -13.15 -11.77 16.51
N GLN A 322 -13.84 -12.50 15.62
CA GLN A 322 -13.24 -13.56 14.82
C GLN A 322 -12.50 -12.96 13.62
N ASP A 323 -11.23 -13.34 13.45
CA ASP A 323 -10.42 -12.95 12.29
C ASP A 323 -11.08 -13.39 10.97
N TYR A 324 -10.88 -12.61 9.90
CA TYR A 324 -11.35 -13.01 8.58
C TYR A 324 -10.61 -14.25 8.08
N SER A 325 -11.32 -15.11 7.36
CA SER A 325 -10.69 -16.18 6.59
C SER A 325 -10.18 -15.66 5.25
N LYS A 326 -9.13 -16.30 4.71
CA LYS A 326 -8.50 -15.93 3.45
C LYS A 326 -8.60 -17.01 2.38
N ALA A 327 -8.53 -16.59 1.12
CA ALA A 327 -8.42 -17.47 -0.03
C ALA A 327 -7.07 -18.21 -0.05
N LYS A 328 -6.98 -19.26 -0.88
CA LYS A 328 -5.73 -20.03 -1.08
C LYS A 328 -4.97 -19.65 -2.35
N ALA A 329 -5.63 -18.93 -3.27
CA ALA A 329 -5.07 -18.55 -4.55
C ALA A 329 -5.71 -17.23 -5.03
N PRO A 330 -5.01 -16.44 -5.87
CA PRO A 330 -5.59 -15.28 -6.53
C PRO A 330 -6.83 -15.65 -7.36
N SER A 331 -7.76 -14.70 -7.50
CA SER A 331 -8.99 -14.87 -8.27
C SER A 331 -9.05 -13.87 -9.42
N ASP A 332 -9.48 -14.35 -10.59
CA ASP A 332 -9.65 -13.57 -11.81
C ASP A 332 -11.12 -13.58 -12.25
N PHE A 333 -11.60 -12.45 -12.78
CA PHE A 333 -12.89 -12.35 -13.46
C PHE A 333 -12.68 -12.23 -14.97
N VAL A 334 -13.53 -12.90 -15.75
CA VAL A 334 -13.58 -12.72 -17.21
C VAL A 334 -14.70 -11.75 -17.54
N ILE A 335 -14.34 -10.56 -18.00
CA ILE A 335 -15.29 -9.47 -18.30
C ILE A 335 -15.11 -9.11 -19.78
N ASN A 336 -16.18 -9.25 -20.58
CA ASN A 336 -16.13 -9.03 -22.04
C ASN A 336 -14.95 -9.74 -22.73
N GLY A 337 -14.67 -10.97 -22.31
CA GLY A 337 -13.61 -11.82 -22.87
C GLY A 337 -12.19 -11.48 -22.41
N GLN A 338 -12.00 -10.54 -21.49
CA GLN A 338 -10.69 -10.18 -20.94
C GLN A 338 -10.60 -10.54 -19.46
N LYS A 339 -9.44 -11.02 -19.01
CA LYS A 339 -9.21 -11.35 -17.61
C LYS A 339 -8.82 -10.12 -16.78
N PHE A 340 -9.44 -10.00 -15.61
CA PHE A 340 -9.16 -8.99 -14.60
C PHE A 340 -8.80 -9.67 -13.28
N ARG A 341 -7.59 -9.41 -12.76
CA ARG A 341 -7.19 -9.81 -11.41
C ARG A 341 -8.01 -9.04 -10.39
N ASN A 342 -8.69 -9.74 -9.48
CA ASN A 342 -9.33 -9.10 -8.33
C ASN A 342 -8.30 -8.87 -7.22
N ALA A 343 -8.31 -7.68 -6.63
CA ALA A 343 -7.57 -7.35 -5.44
C ALA A 343 -8.40 -6.45 -4.50
N ILE A 344 -8.29 -6.69 -3.21
CA ILE A 344 -9.00 -6.00 -2.14
C ILE A 344 -7.98 -5.31 -1.22
N CYS A 345 -7.94 -3.99 -1.31
CA CYS A 345 -7.19 -3.11 -0.42
C CYS A 345 -5.69 -3.44 -0.40
N TYR A 346 -5.14 -3.74 0.78
CA TYR A 346 -3.72 -4.03 0.99
C TYR A 346 -3.14 -5.06 0.03
N GLU A 347 -3.90 -6.09 -0.36
CA GLU A 347 -3.36 -7.17 -1.21
C GLU A 347 -2.91 -6.68 -2.58
N ALA A 348 -3.54 -5.62 -3.12
CA ALA A 348 -3.12 -4.96 -4.36
C ALA A 348 -1.69 -4.38 -4.30
N THR A 349 -1.12 -4.29 -3.10
CA THR A 349 0.25 -3.84 -2.81
C THR A 349 1.15 -4.97 -2.32
N THR A 350 0.84 -6.22 -2.63
CA THR A 350 1.61 -7.42 -2.24
C THR A 350 1.99 -8.24 -3.47
N ASP A 351 3.15 -8.91 -3.44
CA ASP A 351 3.61 -9.70 -4.58
C ASP A 351 2.74 -10.94 -4.84
N GLU A 352 2.16 -11.51 -3.78
CA GLU A 352 1.32 -12.72 -3.81
C GLU A 352 0.08 -12.56 -4.71
N ILE A 353 -0.56 -11.39 -4.72
CA ILE A 353 -1.72 -11.15 -5.61
C ILE A 353 -1.34 -11.07 -7.09
N PHE A 354 -0.05 -11.02 -7.44
CA PHE A 354 0.46 -11.00 -8.82
C PHE A 354 1.07 -12.35 -9.24
N GLU A 355 0.89 -13.40 -8.45
CA GLU A 355 1.28 -14.76 -8.87
C GLU A 355 0.31 -15.32 -9.92
N ASN A 356 0.80 -16.18 -10.81
CA ASN A 356 0.00 -16.86 -11.84
C ASN A 356 -0.87 -15.88 -12.67
N LEU A 357 -0.25 -14.83 -13.24
CA LEU A 357 -0.97 -13.83 -14.04
C LEU A 357 -1.35 -14.32 -15.44
N ASP A 358 -0.64 -15.31 -15.99
CA ASP A 358 -0.87 -15.81 -17.36
C ASP A 358 -1.01 -14.67 -18.40
N ASP A 359 -2.21 -14.48 -18.95
CA ASP A 359 -2.61 -13.47 -19.94
C ASP A 359 -3.29 -12.24 -19.34
N VAL A 360 -3.40 -12.13 -18.01
CA VAL A 360 -4.00 -10.99 -17.31
C VAL A 360 -3.24 -9.69 -17.60
N LYS A 361 -3.97 -8.67 -18.07
CA LYS A 361 -3.44 -7.31 -18.32
C LYS A 361 -4.06 -6.24 -17.42
N TYR A 362 -5.15 -6.59 -16.74
CA TYR A 362 -5.95 -5.67 -15.95
C TYR A 362 -6.13 -6.18 -14.53
N MET A 363 -6.20 -5.26 -13.57
CA MET A 363 -6.52 -5.54 -12.18
C MET A 363 -7.62 -4.59 -11.71
N ILE A 364 -8.56 -5.11 -10.93
CA ILE A 364 -9.55 -4.32 -10.21
C ILE A 364 -9.15 -4.35 -8.74
N ALA A 365 -8.67 -3.21 -8.25
CA ALA A 365 -8.30 -3.01 -6.86
C ALA A 365 -9.42 -2.23 -6.17
N THR A 366 -10.19 -2.87 -5.30
CA THR A 366 -11.22 -2.17 -4.49
C THR A 366 -10.66 -1.84 -3.11
N SER A 367 -10.91 -0.66 -2.55
CA SER A 367 -10.35 -0.29 -1.23
C SER A 367 -11.29 0.58 -0.40
N ASN A 368 -11.07 0.61 0.90
CA ASN A 368 -11.73 1.52 1.82
C ASN A 368 -10.71 2.35 2.62
N ASN A 369 -10.27 3.48 2.08
CA ASN A 369 -9.29 4.35 2.74
C ASN A 369 -9.91 5.25 3.83
N ALA A 370 -11.23 5.22 4.00
CA ALA A 370 -11.90 5.96 5.08
C ALA A 370 -11.41 5.58 6.48
N TRP A 371 -10.80 4.40 6.65
CA TRP A 371 -10.10 3.99 7.88
C TRP A 371 -8.93 4.91 8.28
N PHE A 372 -8.27 5.55 7.30
CA PHE A 372 -7.03 6.29 7.53
C PHE A 372 -7.10 7.74 7.05
N THR A 373 -8.18 8.16 6.39
CA THR A 373 -8.38 9.55 5.96
C THR A 373 -8.84 10.44 7.13
N PRO A 374 -8.33 11.69 7.25
CA PRO A 374 -7.27 12.30 6.44
C PRO A 374 -5.87 11.92 6.91
N SER A 375 -5.00 11.46 5.99
CA SER A 375 -3.57 11.20 6.23
C SER A 375 -2.80 10.97 4.92
N ILE A 376 -1.51 10.64 5.02
CA ILE A 376 -0.68 10.22 3.88
C ILE A 376 -0.98 8.79 3.38
N GLU A 377 -1.79 7.99 4.08
CA GLU A 377 -2.02 6.58 3.71
C GLU A 377 -2.49 6.43 2.25
N PRO A 378 -3.51 7.18 1.77
CA PRO A 378 -3.96 7.05 0.38
C PRO A 378 -2.87 7.45 -0.62
N THR A 379 -1.97 8.36 -0.23
CA THR A 379 -0.84 8.77 -1.05
C THR A 379 0.21 7.66 -1.14
N LEU A 380 0.57 7.06 0.00
CA LEU A 380 1.54 5.96 0.01
C LEU A 380 0.99 4.74 -0.75
N GLN A 381 -0.29 4.41 -0.58
CA GLN A 381 -0.96 3.36 -1.33
C GLN A 381 -0.97 3.66 -2.84
N LYS A 382 -1.28 4.90 -3.26
CA LYS A 382 -1.17 5.34 -4.67
C LYS A 382 0.24 5.10 -5.24
N LEU A 383 1.29 5.45 -4.49
CA LEU A 383 2.68 5.27 -4.93
C LEU A 383 3.06 3.79 -5.02
N LEU A 384 2.60 2.96 -4.09
CA LEU A 384 2.76 1.51 -4.12
C LEU A 384 2.04 0.89 -5.34
N LEU A 385 0.78 1.23 -5.58
CA LEU A 385 0.04 0.71 -6.73
C LEU A 385 0.70 1.08 -8.06
N ARG A 386 1.27 2.28 -8.17
CA ARG A 386 2.10 2.66 -9.33
C ARG A 386 3.35 1.80 -9.46
N TYR A 387 4.03 1.52 -8.36
CA TYR A 387 5.18 0.61 -8.35
C TYR A 387 4.81 -0.79 -8.81
N TYR A 388 3.70 -1.35 -8.31
CA TYR A 388 3.22 -2.68 -8.67
C TYR A 388 2.71 -2.76 -10.12
N SER A 389 1.99 -1.74 -10.58
CA SER A 389 1.55 -1.61 -11.98
C SER A 389 2.75 -1.67 -12.94
N LYS A 390 3.82 -0.89 -12.65
CA LYS A 390 5.09 -0.93 -13.38
C LYS A 390 5.79 -2.28 -13.30
N LYS A 391 5.93 -2.82 -12.08
CA LYS A 391 6.67 -4.06 -11.82
C LYS A 391 6.09 -5.26 -12.56
N TYR A 392 4.77 -5.37 -12.61
CA TYR A 392 4.06 -6.51 -13.20
C TYR A 392 3.48 -6.24 -14.59
N ASN A 393 3.69 -5.04 -15.13
CA ASN A 393 3.16 -4.63 -16.43
C ASN A 393 1.63 -4.85 -16.54
N ILE A 394 0.88 -4.32 -15.56
CA ILE A 394 -0.58 -4.45 -15.45
C ILE A 394 -1.21 -3.07 -15.27
N THR A 395 -2.36 -2.86 -15.92
CA THR A 395 -3.21 -1.69 -15.67
C THR A 395 -4.11 -1.94 -14.46
N ILE A 396 -4.03 -1.09 -13.44
CA ILE A 396 -4.82 -1.24 -12.20
C ILE A 396 -5.93 -0.18 -12.19
N PHE A 397 -7.18 -0.64 -12.10
CA PHE A 397 -8.36 0.17 -11.83
C PHE A 397 -8.60 0.19 -10.32
N HIS A 398 -8.23 1.29 -9.68
CA HIS A 398 -8.34 1.45 -8.22
C HIS A 398 -9.59 2.23 -7.86
N VAL A 399 -10.56 1.55 -7.25
CA VAL A 399 -11.86 2.11 -6.87
C VAL A 399 -12.00 2.10 -5.36
N VAL A 400 -12.21 3.28 -4.79
CA VAL A 400 -11.95 3.54 -3.37
C VAL A 400 -13.06 4.33 -2.71
N ASN A 401 -13.37 3.96 -1.46
CA ASN A 401 -14.13 4.82 -0.55
C ASN A 401 -13.18 5.70 0.28
N GLY A 402 -13.46 7.01 0.36
CA GLY A 402 -12.73 7.93 1.24
C GLY A 402 -11.44 8.53 0.68
N SER A 403 -11.09 8.23 -0.58
CA SER A 403 -10.07 8.93 -1.37
C SER A 403 -10.39 8.84 -2.86
N PRO A 404 -9.77 9.67 -3.74
CA PRO A 404 -10.04 9.63 -5.17
C PRO A 404 -9.74 8.27 -5.82
N ASN A 405 -10.53 7.90 -6.82
CA ASN A 405 -10.27 6.75 -7.69
C ASN A 405 -9.10 7.03 -8.66
N PHE A 406 -8.32 6.01 -9.04
CA PHE A 406 -7.19 6.15 -9.95
C PHE A 406 -7.09 4.98 -10.94
N ILE A 407 -6.49 5.25 -12.11
CA ILE A 407 -6.06 4.23 -13.06
C ILE A 407 -4.54 4.30 -13.14
N PHE A 408 -3.86 3.21 -12.78
CA PHE A 408 -2.42 3.09 -12.89
C PHE A 408 -2.07 2.29 -14.13
N ARG A 409 -1.16 2.82 -14.94
CA ARG A 409 -0.62 2.18 -16.13
C ARG A 409 0.88 1.97 -15.95
N PRO A 410 1.45 0.88 -16.50
CA PRO A 410 2.88 0.58 -16.40
C PRO A 410 3.77 1.61 -17.10
#